data_AF-A0A0K0EZR0-F1
#
_entry.id   AF-A0A0K0EZR0-F1
#
_cell.length_a   1.000
_cell.length_b   1.000
_cell.length_c   1.000
_cell.angle_alpha   90.00
_cell.angle_beta   90.00
_cell.angle_gamma   90.00
#
_symmetry.space_group_name_H-M   'P 1'
#
loop_
_entity.id
_entity.type
_entity.pdbx_description
1 polymer ?
#
loop_
_entity_poly.entity_id
_entity_poly.type
_entity_poly.pdbx_seq_one_letter_code
_entity_poly.pdbx_strand_id
1 'polypeptide(L)'
;MKPLISFIILAITSLIILIETKHSYNNNGEDQKSSDKKWIYYNKKWSLPKKIVNRAIRKYNKMYHKHYKLKRIEFAEKNQKSRNTKIRVAYVACDTTCRKFKIKKRKNKKYKICTKYKCNYFRATYEKDKSKKSMIWVRNLDNEKGTGKSNYEK
;
A
#
# COMPACT_ATOMS: atom_id res chain seq x y z
N MET A 1 -2.86 -7.61 56.27
CA MET A 1 -3.39 -6.71 55.22
C MET A 1 -2.35 -6.32 54.15
N LYS A 2 -1.29 -7.10 53.92
CA LYS A 2 -0.31 -6.87 52.83
C LYS A 2 -0.62 -7.57 51.49
N PRO A 3 -1.38 -8.69 51.39
CA PRO A 3 -1.53 -9.38 50.11
C PRO A 3 -2.49 -8.66 49.14
N LEU A 4 -3.47 -7.91 49.66
CA LEU A 4 -4.47 -7.21 48.83
C LEU A 4 -3.85 -6.15 47.92
N ILE A 5 -2.85 -5.41 48.40
CA ILE A 5 -2.15 -4.39 47.61
C ILE A 5 -1.38 -5.04 46.46
N SER A 6 -0.76 -6.21 46.69
CA SER A 6 -0.06 -6.96 45.65
C SER A 6 -1.00 -7.47 44.55
N PHE A 7 -2.21 -7.91 44.91
CA PHE A 7 -3.22 -8.32 43.93
C PHE A 7 -3.75 -7.15 43.11
N ILE A 8 -3.97 -5.99 43.74
CA ILE A 8 -4.43 -4.78 43.05
C ILE A 8 -3.37 -4.31 42.05
N ILE A 9 -2.09 -4.29 42.45
CA ILE A 9 -0.98 -3.92 41.55
C ILE A 9 -0.89 -4.89 40.37
N LEU A 10 -1.00 -6.20 40.62
CA LEU A 10 -0.97 -7.22 39.57
C LEU A 10 -2.16 -7.10 38.59
N ALA A 11 -3.35 -6.77 39.09
CA ALA A 11 -4.53 -6.57 38.26
C ALA A 11 -4.40 -5.30 37.38
N ILE A 12 -3.86 -4.22 37.93
CA ILE A 12 -3.63 -2.96 37.20
C ILE A 12 -2.59 -3.16 36.09
N THR A 13 -1.46 -3.80 36.38
CA THR A 13 -0.42 -4.06 35.37
C THR A 13 -0.93 -4.98 34.26
N SER A 14 -1.70 -6.01 34.60
CA SER A 14 -2.35 -6.89 33.63
C SER A 14 -3.31 -6.12 32.70
N LEU A 15 -4.09 -5.20 33.26
CA LEU A 15 -4.99 -4.32 32.51
C LEU A 15 -4.24 -3.38 31.57
N ILE A 16 -3.15 -2.76 32.04
CA ILE A 16 -2.32 -1.86 31.20
C ILE A 16 -1.72 -2.65 30.04
N ILE A 17 -1.15 -3.83 30.29
CA ILE A 17 -0.59 -4.70 29.25
C ILE A 17 -1.68 -5.11 28.25
N LEU A 18 -2.90 -5.44 28.70
CA LEU A 18 -4.04 -5.76 27.85
C LEU A 18 -4.52 -4.56 27.02
N ILE A 19 -4.54 -3.36 27.59
CA ILE A 19 -4.91 -2.13 26.88
C ILE A 19 -3.84 -1.76 25.84
N GLU A 20 -2.57 -1.85 26.19
CA GLU A 20 -1.45 -1.59 25.28
C GLU A 20 -1.38 -2.63 24.16
N THR A 21 -1.55 -3.92 24.47
CA THR A 21 -1.64 -4.95 23.43
C THR A 21 -2.87 -4.76 22.55
N LYS A 22 -4.04 -4.38 23.08
CA LYS A 22 -5.23 -4.04 22.29
C LYS A 22 -5.02 -2.81 21.42
N HIS A 23 -4.31 -1.79 21.90
CA HIS A 23 -3.99 -0.59 21.14
C HIS A 23 -2.95 -0.88 20.05
N SER A 24 -1.97 -1.74 20.33
CA SER A 24 -0.98 -2.21 19.36
C SER A 24 -1.59 -3.12 18.30
N TYR A 25 -2.57 -3.98 18.69
CA TYR A 25 -3.37 -4.76 17.75
C TYR A 25 -4.30 -3.91 16.89
N ASN A 26 -4.84 -2.80 17.39
CA ASN A 26 -5.67 -1.91 16.56
C ASN A 26 -4.83 -1.11 15.55
N ASN A 27 -3.58 -0.78 15.88
CA ASN A 27 -2.67 -0.09 14.97
C ASN A 27 -2.00 -1.04 13.94
N ASN A 28 -1.82 -2.31 14.28
CA ASN A 28 -1.25 -3.33 13.39
C ASN A 28 -2.30 -4.29 12.76
N GLY A 29 -3.58 -4.16 13.14
CA GLY A 29 -4.64 -5.13 12.87
C GLY A 29 -5.49 -4.90 11.62
N GLU A 30 -5.02 -4.12 10.64
CA GLU A 30 -5.70 -4.08 9.34
C GLU A 30 -5.55 -5.40 8.54
N ASP A 31 -4.61 -6.27 8.89
CA ASP A 31 -4.30 -7.48 8.11
C ASP A 31 -4.73 -8.82 8.75
N GLN A 32 -5.24 -8.88 10.01
CA GLN A 32 -5.61 -10.16 10.66
C GLN A 32 -7.12 -10.42 10.89
N LYS A 33 -8.03 -9.44 10.71
CA LYS A 33 -9.49 -9.61 10.88
C LYS A 33 -10.28 -9.91 9.59
N SER A 34 -9.75 -10.70 8.64
CA SER A 34 -10.43 -10.92 7.35
C SER A 34 -10.51 -12.36 6.86
N SER A 35 -10.66 -13.35 7.74
CA SER A 35 -10.94 -14.73 7.32
C SER A 35 -12.27 -14.89 6.56
N ASP A 36 -13.13 -13.87 6.52
CA ASP A 36 -14.46 -13.97 5.88
C ASP A 36 -14.65 -13.16 4.58
N LYS A 37 -13.65 -12.41 4.11
CA LYS A 37 -13.78 -11.59 2.89
C LYS A 37 -13.40 -12.42 1.65
N LYS A 38 -14.38 -13.09 1.04
CA LYS A 38 -14.21 -13.78 -0.24
C LYS A 38 -13.94 -12.75 -1.34
N TRP A 39 -12.67 -12.63 -1.73
CA TRP A 39 -12.25 -11.85 -2.89
C TRP A 39 -12.42 -12.71 -4.13
N ILE A 40 -13.09 -12.17 -5.14
CA ILE A 40 -13.30 -12.83 -6.42
C ILE A 40 -12.54 -12.08 -7.51
N TYR A 41 -12.08 -12.81 -8.52
CA TYR A 41 -11.40 -12.22 -9.66
C TYR A 41 -12.33 -11.20 -10.35
N TYR A 42 -11.77 -10.04 -10.65
CA TYR A 42 -12.44 -8.95 -11.34
C TYR A 42 -11.68 -8.63 -12.63
N ASN A 43 -12.41 -8.43 -13.72
CA ASN A 43 -11.76 -8.28 -15.02
C ASN A 43 -10.86 -7.04 -15.07
N LYS A 44 -9.54 -7.26 -15.12
CA LYS A 44 -8.54 -6.19 -15.15
C LYS A 44 -8.54 -5.34 -16.43
N LYS A 45 -9.14 -5.84 -17.53
CA LYS A 45 -9.26 -5.10 -18.79
C LYS A 45 -10.33 -4.01 -18.75
N TRP A 46 -11.21 -4.04 -17.74
CA TRP A 46 -12.25 -3.03 -17.59
C TRP A 46 -11.66 -1.65 -17.28
N SER A 47 -12.44 -0.60 -17.55
CA SER A 47 -11.99 0.78 -17.34
C SER A 47 -11.78 1.12 -15.87
N LEU A 48 -12.53 0.48 -14.96
CA LEU A 48 -12.53 0.79 -13.53
C LEU A 48 -11.20 0.47 -12.84
N PRO A 49 -10.59 -0.73 -12.97
CA PRO A 49 -9.25 -1.00 -12.42
C PRO A 49 -8.19 -0.01 -12.90
N LYS A 50 -8.19 0.32 -14.19
CA LYS A 50 -7.27 1.33 -14.76
C LYS A 50 -7.47 2.71 -14.13
N LYS A 51 -8.71 3.14 -13.93
CA LYS A 51 -9.05 4.41 -13.24
C LYS A 51 -8.58 4.40 -11.78
N ILE A 52 -8.81 3.31 -11.06
CA ILE A 52 -8.37 3.12 -9.67
C ILE A 52 -6.85 3.24 -9.59
N VAL A 53 -6.12 2.52 -10.43
CA VAL A 53 -4.65 2.51 -10.44
C VAL A 53 -4.09 3.90 -10.78
N ASN A 54 -4.64 4.58 -11.77
CA ASN A 54 -4.18 5.93 -12.12
C ASN A 54 -4.38 6.93 -10.97
N ARG A 55 -5.51 6.85 -10.26
CA ARG A 55 -5.75 7.68 -9.06
C ARG A 55 -4.80 7.31 -7.92
N ALA A 56 -4.56 6.02 -7.69
CA ALA A 56 -3.64 5.53 -6.67
C ALA A 56 -2.21 6.02 -6.92
N ILE A 57 -1.72 5.92 -8.16
CA ILE A 57 -0.40 6.41 -8.56
C ILE A 57 -0.30 7.93 -8.36
N ARG A 58 -1.29 8.71 -8.80
CA ARG A 58 -1.30 10.17 -8.58
C ARG A 58 -1.25 10.52 -7.09
N LYS A 59 -2.03 9.83 -6.26
CA LYS A 59 -2.03 10.03 -4.80
C LYS A 59 -0.66 9.70 -4.19
N TYR A 60 -0.08 8.54 -4.54
CA TYR A 60 1.23 8.13 -4.05
C TYR A 60 2.35 9.10 -4.48
N ASN A 61 2.36 9.49 -5.76
CA ASN A 61 3.33 10.44 -6.30
C ASN A 61 3.27 11.79 -5.58
N LYS A 62 2.07 12.30 -5.31
CA LYS A 62 1.87 13.54 -4.56
C LYS A 62 2.34 13.41 -3.11
N MET A 63 1.98 12.30 -2.45
CA MET A 63 2.29 12.07 -1.03
C MET A 63 3.79 11.88 -0.76
N TYR A 64 4.50 11.20 -1.67
CA TYR A 64 5.92 10.84 -1.46
C TYR A 64 6.89 11.55 -2.42
N HIS A 65 6.42 12.59 -3.13
CA HIS A 65 7.18 13.33 -4.14
C HIS A 65 7.90 12.40 -5.14
N LYS A 66 7.16 11.45 -5.73
CA LYS A 66 7.67 10.47 -6.71
C LYS A 66 7.04 10.69 -8.09
N HIS A 67 7.62 10.07 -9.12
CA HIS A 67 7.12 10.14 -10.49
C HIS A 67 6.88 8.74 -11.08
N TYR A 68 6.10 7.91 -10.40
CA TYR A 68 5.72 6.61 -10.95
C TYR A 68 4.69 6.76 -12.10
N LYS A 69 4.83 5.92 -13.13
CA LYS A 69 3.80 5.68 -14.16
C LYS A 69 3.44 4.20 -14.20
N LEU A 70 2.19 3.92 -14.55
CA LEU A 70 1.69 2.55 -14.69
C LEU A 70 2.44 1.84 -15.83
N LYS A 71 2.99 0.66 -15.53
CA LYS A 71 3.55 -0.26 -16.54
C LYS A 71 2.51 -1.31 -16.93
N ARG A 72 1.95 -2.03 -15.95
CA ARG A 72 0.93 -3.06 -16.18
C ARG A 72 0.11 -3.35 -14.93
N ILE A 73 -1.09 -3.90 -15.13
CA ILE A 73 -1.95 -4.41 -14.06
C ILE A 73 -1.80 -5.93 -14.01
N GLU A 74 -1.47 -6.46 -12.84
CA GLU A 74 -1.28 -7.90 -12.62
C GLU A 74 -2.65 -8.58 -12.48
N PHE A 75 -3.43 -8.15 -11.51
CA PHE A 75 -4.78 -8.64 -11.25
C PHE A 75 -5.66 -7.58 -10.58
N ALA A 76 -6.97 -7.79 -10.66
CA ALA A 76 -7.95 -7.03 -9.92
C ALA A 76 -8.91 -8.01 -9.26
N GLU A 77 -9.36 -7.70 -8.05
CA GLU A 77 -10.30 -8.51 -7.32
C GLU A 77 -11.35 -7.62 -6.67
N LYS A 78 -12.58 -8.12 -6.60
CA LYS A 78 -13.70 -7.45 -5.94
C LYS A 78 -14.08 -8.26 -4.70
N ASN A 79 -14.43 -7.56 -3.63
CA ASN A 79 -14.98 -8.23 -2.45
C ASN A 79 -16.45 -8.59 -2.71
N GLN A 80 -16.79 -9.87 -2.64
CA GLN A 80 -18.14 -10.37 -2.92
C GLN A 80 -19.11 -10.08 -1.77
N LYS A 81 -18.65 -10.16 -0.51
CA LYS A 81 -19.50 -10.05 0.69
C LYS A 81 -19.63 -8.60 1.20
N SER A 82 -18.96 -7.64 0.58
CA SER A 82 -19.01 -6.26 1.05
C SER A 82 -20.31 -5.57 0.64
N ARG A 83 -20.97 -4.91 1.60
CA ARG A 83 -22.10 -3.99 1.34
C ARG A 83 -21.67 -2.80 0.46
N ASN A 84 -20.37 -2.52 0.40
CA ASN A 84 -19.75 -1.45 -0.37
C ASN A 84 -19.00 -2.01 -1.58
N THR A 85 -18.82 -1.20 -2.63
CA THR A 85 -17.99 -1.63 -3.76
C THR A 85 -16.52 -1.52 -3.35
N LYS A 86 -15.96 -2.64 -2.89
CA LYS A 86 -14.53 -2.74 -2.53
C LYS A 86 -13.77 -3.54 -3.58
N ILE A 87 -12.78 -2.92 -4.20
CA ILE A 87 -11.95 -3.50 -5.26
C ILE A 87 -10.49 -3.32 -4.88
N ARG A 88 -9.69 -4.38 -4.94
CA ARG A 88 -8.24 -4.32 -4.82
C ARG A 88 -7.60 -4.60 -6.18
N VAL A 89 -6.55 -3.86 -6.50
CA VAL A 89 -5.85 -3.98 -7.77
C VAL A 89 -4.36 -4.05 -7.49
N ALA A 90 -3.71 -5.11 -7.94
CA ALA A 90 -2.26 -5.24 -7.92
C ALA A 90 -1.68 -4.81 -9.27
N TYR A 91 -0.64 -3.99 -9.24
CA TYR A 91 -0.06 -3.42 -10.45
C TYR A 91 1.43 -3.14 -10.28
N VAL A 92 2.12 -3.04 -11.41
CA VAL A 92 3.51 -2.60 -11.48
C VAL A 92 3.55 -1.18 -12.00
N ALA A 93 4.25 -0.30 -11.29
CA ALA A 93 4.53 1.06 -11.75
C ALA A 93 6.03 1.32 -11.73
N CYS A 94 6.52 2.10 -12.70
CA CYS A 94 7.93 2.44 -12.81
C CYS A 94 8.14 3.93 -12.63
N ASP A 95 9.15 4.28 -11.84
CA ASP A 95 9.64 5.63 -11.66
C ASP A 95 10.16 6.14 -13.01
N THR A 96 9.61 7.26 -13.47
CA THR A 96 10.03 7.91 -14.72
C THR A 96 11.18 8.87 -14.53
N THR A 97 11.59 9.15 -13.29
CA THR A 97 12.83 9.89 -13.07
C THR A 97 13.99 9.02 -13.53
N CYS A 98 14.73 9.54 -14.50
CA CYS A 98 15.86 8.81 -15.04
C CYS A 98 17.06 8.95 -14.11
N ARG A 99 17.52 7.83 -13.54
CA ARG A 99 18.69 7.82 -12.65
C ARG A 99 20.01 7.65 -13.41
N LYS A 100 19.98 7.07 -14.60
CA LYS A 100 21.18 6.82 -15.43
C LYS A 100 20.87 7.06 -16.89
N PHE A 101 21.70 7.88 -17.51
CA PHE A 101 21.65 8.15 -18.95
C PHE A 101 22.83 7.45 -19.65
N LYS A 102 22.58 6.84 -20.81
CA LYS A 102 23.62 6.38 -21.74
C LYS A 102 23.57 7.26 -22.98
N ILE A 103 24.73 7.68 -23.44
CA ILE A 103 24.86 8.40 -24.71
C ILE A 103 24.84 7.36 -25.83
N LYS A 104 23.91 7.49 -26.76
CA LYS A 104 23.86 6.69 -27.99
C LYS A 104 24.09 7.62 -29.19
N LYS A 105 24.81 7.15 -30.21
CA LYS A 105 25.01 7.87 -31.48
C LYS A 105 24.10 7.26 -32.54
N ARG A 106 23.40 8.09 -33.32
CA ARG A 106 22.66 7.69 -34.52
C ARG A 106 22.69 8.85 -35.50
N LYS A 107 23.05 8.59 -36.77
CA LYS A 107 23.13 9.61 -37.85
C LYS A 107 23.88 10.87 -37.40
N ASN A 108 25.11 10.72 -36.91
CA ASN A 108 25.98 11.81 -36.40
C ASN A 108 25.46 12.62 -35.19
N LYS A 109 24.29 12.30 -34.63
CA LYS A 109 23.76 12.96 -33.43
C LYS A 109 23.94 12.07 -32.19
N LYS A 110 24.43 12.67 -31.09
CA LYS A 110 24.47 12.06 -29.74
C LYS A 110 23.15 12.33 -29.04
N TYR A 111 22.51 11.29 -28.50
CA TYR A 111 21.29 11.42 -27.70
C TYR A 111 21.45 10.70 -26.36
N LYS A 112 20.95 11.32 -25.29
CA LYS A 112 20.90 10.73 -23.95
C LYS A 112 19.66 9.84 -23.84
N ILE A 113 19.86 8.54 -23.66
CA ILE A 113 18.78 7.57 -23.41
C ILE A 113 18.78 7.23 -21.94
N CYS A 114 17.61 7.21 -21.31
CA CYS A 114 17.49 6.65 -19.97
C CYS A 114 17.64 5.13 -19.98
N THR A 115 18.55 4.58 -19.18
CA THR A 115 18.84 3.14 -19.18
C THR A 115 18.25 2.38 -18.01
N LYS A 116 17.88 3.05 -16.91
CA LYS A 116 17.39 2.37 -15.71
C LYS A 116 16.20 3.09 -15.08
N TYR A 117 15.02 2.47 -15.20
CA TYR A 117 13.83 2.84 -14.45
C TYR A 117 13.67 1.87 -13.28
N LYS A 118 13.35 2.39 -12.08
CA LYS A 118 13.00 1.53 -10.93
C LYS A 118 11.52 1.18 -11.03
N CYS A 119 11.19 -0.10 -11.19
CA CYS A 119 9.82 -0.57 -11.15
C CYS A 119 9.50 -1.15 -9.78
N ASN A 120 8.29 -0.90 -9.31
CA ASN A 120 7.81 -1.40 -8.04
C ASN A 120 6.41 -2.02 -8.16
N TYR A 121 6.14 -2.99 -7.29
CA TYR A 121 4.83 -3.61 -7.10
C TYR A 121 4.00 -2.81 -6.11
N PHE A 122 2.76 -2.57 -6.47
CA PHE A 122 1.82 -1.81 -5.67
C PHE A 122 0.50 -2.54 -5.54
N ARG A 123 -0.19 -2.25 -4.43
CA ARG A 123 -1.59 -2.66 -4.19
C ARG A 123 -2.42 -1.41 -3.96
N ALA A 124 -3.38 -1.16 -4.85
CA ALA A 124 -4.44 -0.17 -4.62
C ALA A 124 -5.67 -0.86 -4.06
N THR A 125 -6.30 -0.27 -3.05
CA THR A 125 -7.63 -0.66 -2.58
C THR A 125 -8.56 0.53 -2.77
N TYR A 126 -9.64 0.30 -3.50
CA TYR A 126 -10.72 1.24 -3.72
C TYR A 126 -11.93 0.79 -2.93
N GLU A 127 -12.58 1.72 -2.24
CA GLU A 127 -13.85 1.48 -1.58
C GLU A 127 -14.80 2.62 -1.90
N LYS A 128 -15.99 2.26 -2.40
CA LYS A 128 -17.08 3.20 -2.61
C LYS A 128 -18.20 2.86 -1.64
N ASP A 129 -18.46 3.81 -0.76
CA ASP A 129 -19.57 3.71 0.18
C ASP A 129 -20.91 4.03 -0.49
N LYS A 130 -22.02 3.65 0.15
CA LYS A 130 -23.38 3.92 -0.34
C LYS A 130 -23.64 5.42 -0.56
N SER A 131 -23.00 6.26 0.25
CA SER A 131 -22.99 7.72 0.17
C SER A 131 -22.24 8.30 -1.05
N LYS A 132 -21.82 7.47 -2.01
CA LYS A 132 -20.98 7.81 -3.19
C LYS A 132 -19.59 8.36 -2.85
N LYS A 133 -19.24 8.57 -1.58
CA LYS A 133 -17.86 8.88 -1.17
C LYS A 133 -16.96 7.70 -1.51
N SER A 134 -15.84 7.99 -2.15
CA SER A 134 -14.88 6.98 -2.59
C SER A 134 -13.52 7.21 -1.97
N MET A 135 -12.96 6.17 -1.37
CA MET A 135 -11.63 6.17 -0.77
C MET A 135 -10.68 5.29 -1.57
N ILE A 136 -9.42 5.72 -1.66
CA ILE A 136 -8.34 4.99 -2.31
C ILE A 136 -7.16 4.92 -1.35
N TRP A 137 -6.76 3.71 -1.02
CA TRP A 137 -5.53 3.40 -0.31
C TRP A 137 -4.54 2.77 -1.29
N VAL A 138 -3.26 3.09 -1.12
CA VAL A 138 -2.18 2.62 -1.98
C VAL A 138 -1.03 2.19 -1.09
N ARG A 139 -0.54 0.97 -1.33
CA ARG A 139 0.58 0.35 -0.61
C ARG A 139 1.66 -0.04 -1.61
N ASN A 140 2.93 0.17 -1.25
CA ASN A 140 4.08 -0.22 -2.08
C ASN A 140 4.67 -1.50 -1.50
N LEU A 141 4.39 -2.62 -2.17
CA LEU A 141 4.69 -3.95 -1.67
C LEU A 141 6.19 -4.27 -1.62
N ASP A 142 7.00 -3.59 -2.42
CA ASP A 142 8.45 -3.81 -2.42
C ASP A 142 9.17 -3.03 -1.33
N ASN A 143 8.65 -1.86 -0.96
CA ASN A 143 9.20 -1.07 0.13
C ASN A 143 8.63 -1.49 1.49
N GLU A 144 7.50 -2.22 1.53
CA GLU A 144 6.85 -2.71 2.75
C GLU A 144 7.43 -4.03 3.29
N LYS A 145 8.28 -4.75 2.53
CA LYS A 145 9.06 -5.89 3.07
C LYS A 145 10.16 -5.50 4.08
N GLY A 146 10.20 -4.24 4.51
CA GLY A 146 11.19 -3.75 5.47
C GLY A 146 10.69 -2.56 6.29
N THR A 147 10.09 -2.84 7.43
CA THR A 147 10.44 -2.16 8.69
C THR A 147 11.90 -2.47 9.09
N GLY A 148 12.84 -2.35 8.15
CA GLY A 148 14.27 -2.42 8.38
C GLY A 148 14.80 -1.01 8.33
N LYS A 149 14.88 -0.38 9.52
CA LYS A 149 15.66 0.82 9.85
C LYS A 149 16.10 1.67 8.64
N SER A 150 15.43 2.80 8.43
CA SER A 150 16.17 3.96 7.96
C SER A 150 17.16 4.30 9.07
N ASN A 151 18.40 3.82 8.95
CA ASN A 151 19.52 4.47 9.64
C ASN A 151 19.54 5.90 9.11
N TYR A 152 18.93 6.80 9.88
CA TYR A 152 19.36 8.18 9.90
C TYR A 152 20.73 8.16 10.60
N GLU A 153 21.78 8.01 9.80
CA GLU A 153 23.06 8.58 10.17
C GLU A 153 23.01 10.06 9.81
N LYS A 154 23.01 10.89 10.85
CA LYS A 154 23.84 12.09 10.95
C LYS A 154 24.14 12.34 12.42
#